data_AF-A0A6J3C591-F1
#
_entry.id   AF-A0A6J3C591-F1
#
_cell.length_a   1.000
_cell.length_b   1.000
_cell.length_c   1.000
_cell.angle_alpha   90.00
_cell.angle_beta   90.00
_cell.angle_gamma   90.00
#
_symmetry.space_group_name_H-M   'P 1'
#
loop_
_entity.id
_entity.type
_entity.pdbx_description
1 polymer ?
#
loop_
_entity_poly.entity_id
_entity_poly.type
_entity_poly.pdbx_seq_one_letter_code
_entity_poly.pdbx_strand_id
1 'polypeptide(L)'
;MVVVVLAGKSPAVSTCLPRCDKDTTVQLVAFFSLTLFTITGFATSAERGHLPLRAWYPYDTSKSPTYELTFVHQVYALFVSAFLNVAKDTMVTTLIAQCHCQLKLIGLSLRTLGKDLEVDKSHLLSPKQGELIRSRLHKCAMQHQRALDVAQQLQLCFSEPTFAQFNVSRIIICVSAFQLVSEYGLFSHPRLTSTWATFNFSAVDLDVLWQDITYDAEEIFVDFSLDGRNDNLELKSTLGFMYGRCYTLSPKIISTEATKASGYSIKLQHSAADVATASGTSPPGYHVHLHYYREPFTEVYVYNGGQVDYIYVNIGDTMDVKLKVEQYVKISAEDDPCTYMDNYSANECTTQFVWDQSGNQAGCSGPWMNSSLPYCNTFRGMRELITSYLTFYIKPNCSVCPRFCRSYLYNSFVNDRQSFYAWDSAMRQWAVRTGDATLESQLYIYFNGMVVTVYEERYNYDWSLFLSDLGGSIGFLLGLSVISLLTICGNIWRNVIKPSIKPSIKNGIRNISNTTIMPKQTTKYEEFIKNCTEWNFKNKPYRPSNGLIM
;
A
#
# COMPACT_ATOMS: atom_id res chain seq x y z
N MET A 1 51.21 -12.80 -2.26
CA MET A 1 52.61 -13.21 -2.47
C MET A 1 53.54 -12.35 -1.62
N VAL A 2 53.59 -12.54 -0.29
CA VAL A 2 54.74 -12.29 0.62
C VAL A 2 54.34 -12.91 1.97
N VAL A 3 54.58 -14.21 2.20
CA VAL A 3 54.91 -14.82 3.52
C VAL A 3 55.42 -16.25 3.23
N VAL A 4 56.62 -16.38 2.67
CA VAL A 4 57.30 -17.70 2.56
C VAL A 4 58.74 -17.54 3.02
N VAL A 5 58.95 -17.27 4.31
CA VAL A 5 60.21 -17.58 4.99
C VAL A 5 59.84 -17.86 6.45
N LEU A 6 60.41 -18.91 7.05
CA LEU A 6 60.15 -19.44 8.41
C LEU A 6 59.17 -20.63 8.48
N ALA A 7 59.30 -21.59 7.56
CA ALA A 7 58.78 -22.94 7.74
C ALA A 7 59.73 -23.76 8.65
N GLY A 8 59.55 -23.67 9.96
CA GLY A 8 60.03 -24.70 10.89
C GLY A 8 59.04 -25.87 10.91
N LYS A 9 59.53 -27.11 10.74
CA LYS A 9 58.75 -28.37 10.73
C LYS A 9 58.04 -28.63 12.06
N SER A 10 56.90 -27.96 12.31
CA SER A 10 55.97 -28.28 13.39
C SER A 10 54.55 -28.45 12.82
N PRO A 11 53.82 -29.53 13.15
CA PRO A 11 52.51 -29.85 12.56
C PRO A 11 51.41 -28.79 12.85
N ALA A 12 51.65 -27.89 13.79
CA ALA A 12 50.78 -26.74 14.05
C ALA A 12 51.03 -25.58 13.05
N VAL A 13 52.27 -25.39 12.60
CA VAL A 13 52.66 -24.37 11.60
C VAL A 13 52.07 -24.73 10.23
N SER A 14 52.02 -26.01 9.89
CA SER A 14 51.44 -26.53 8.65
C SER A 14 49.92 -26.40 8.55
N THR A 15 49.21 -26.11 9.65
CA THR A 15 47.74 -26.01 9.66
C THR A 15 47.26 -24.55 9.71
N CYS A 16 48.00 -23.68 10.40
CA CYS A 16 47.56 -22.31 10.66
C CYS A 16 47.81 -21.36 9.48
N LEU A 17 48.98 -21.46 8.83
CA LEU A 17 49.35 -20.62 7.69
C LEU A 17 48.46 -20.87 6.45
N PRO A 18 48.22 -22.13 6.01
CA PRO A 18 47.35 -22.38 4.86
C PRO A 18 45.89 -21.99 5.10
N ARG A 19 45.43 -22.05 6.37
CA ARG A 19 44.09 -21.59 6.73
C ARG A 19 43.97 -20.08 6.63
N CYS A 20 44.94 -19.33 7.16
CA CYS A 20 44.97 -17.88 7.05
C CYS A 20 45.03 -17.43 5.58
N ASP A 21 45.84 -18.10 4.75
CA ASP A 21 45.98 -17.83 3.32
C ASP A 21 44.68 -18.12 2.56
N LYS A 22 44.03 -19.26 2.85
CA LYS A 22 42.73 -19.61 2.27
C LYS A 22 41.65 -18.60 2.66
N ASP A 23 41.52 -18.29 3.95
CA ASP A 23 40.48 -17.38 4.46
C ASP A 23 40.67 -15.97 3.87
N THR A 24 41.92 -15.48 3.79
CA THR A 24 42.28 -14.20 3.16
C THR A 24 41.96 -14.20 1.67
N THR A 25 42.29 -15.28 0.95
CA THR A 25 42.02 -15.40 -0.49
C THR A 25 40.53 -15.41 -0.77
N VAL A 26 39.75 -16.17 0.00
CA VAL A 26 38.28 -16.20 -0.12
C VAL A 26 37.70 -14.81 0.15
N GLN A 27 38.18 -14.12 1.19
CA GLN A 27 37.74 -12.77 1.53
C GLN A 27 38.01 -11.79 0.38
N LEU A 28 39.23 -11.77 -0.18
CA LEU A 28 39.58 -10.90 -1.30
C LEU A 28 38.75 -11.17 -2.56
N VAL A 29 38.57 -12.44 -2.93
CA VAL A 29 37.77 -12.81 -4.12
C VAL A 29 36.31 -12.42 -3.94
N ALA A 30 35.75 -12.60 -2.74
CA ALA A 30 34.37 -12.22 -2.44
C ALA A 30 34.18 -10.70 -2.54
N PHE A 31 35.03 -9.91 -1.88
CA PHE A 31 34.93 -8.45 -1.93
C PHE A 31 35.22 -7.87 -3.31
N PHE A 32 36.14 -8.46 -4.08
CA PHE A 32 36.39 -8.08 -5.46
C PHE A 32 35.16 -8.29 -6.34
N SER A 33 34.54 -9.47 -6.23
CA SER A 33 33.31 -9.80 -6.97
C SER A 33 32.17 -8.85 -6.61
N LEU A 34 32.00 -8.55 -5.31
CA LEU A 34 30.98 -7.60 -4.83
C LEU A 34 31.23 -6.18 -5.34
N THR A 35 32.49 -5.73 -5.32
CA THR A 35 32.89 -4.41 -5.82
C THR A 35 32.62 -4.28 -7.32
N LEU A 36 32.93 -5.33 -8.09
CA LEU A 36 32.66 -5.37 -9.53
C LEU A 36 31.15 -5.29 -9.80
N PHE A 37 30.34 -6.09 -9.10
CA PHE A 37 28.89 -6.11 -9.27
C PHE A 37 28.26 -4.76 -8.93
N THR A 38 28.61 -4.18 -7.78
CA THR A 38 28.06 -2.91 -7.30
C THR A 38 28.43 -1.74 -8.21
N ILE A 39 29.69 -1.62 -8.64
CA ILE A 39 30.12 -0.54 -9.51
C ILE A 39 29.52 -0.68 -10.91
N THR A 40 29.39 -1.91 -11.42
CA THR A 40 28.73 -2.15 -12.71
C THR A 40 27.26 -1.77 -12.64
N GLY A 41 26.55 -2.20 -11.58
CA GLY A 41 25.15 -1.84 -11.35
C GLY A 41 24.95 -0.32 -11.26
N PHE A 42 25.81 0.35 -10.48
CA PHE A 42 25.82 1.81 -10.37
C PHE A 42 26.04 2.50 -11.72
N ALA A 43 27.01 2.04 -12.51
CA ALA A 43 27.29 2.59 -13.83
C ALA A 43 26.14 2.38 -14.82
N THR A 44 25.46 1.24 -14.76
CA THR A 44 24.29 0.95 -15.63
C THR A 44 23.03 1.71 -15.21
N SER A 45 22.91 2.09 -13.94
CA SER A 45 21.78 2.86 -13.42
C SER A 45 21.85 4.35 -13.74
N ALA A 46 22.99 4.85 -14.24
CA ALA A 46 23.14 6.26 -14.57
C ALA A 46 22.27 6.62 -15.79
N GLU A 47 21.46 7.68 -15.67
CA GLU A 47 20.66 8.21 -16.77
C GLU A 47 21.53 8.57 -17.97
N ARG A 48 21.04 8.28 -19.19
CA ARG A 48 21.76 8.60 -20.42
C ARG A 48 22.01 10.11 -20.51
N GLY A 49 23.28 10.51 -20.57
CA GLY A 49 23.70 11.90 -20.70
C GLY A 49 24.05 12.60 -19.38
N HIS A 50 23.91 11.92 -18.24
CA HIS A 50 24.33 12.42 -16.93
C HIS A 50 25.48 11.59 -16.35
N LEU A 51 26.44 12.27 -15.71
CA LEU A 51 27.55 11.59 -15.03
C LEU A 51 27.05 10.85 -13.76
N PRO A 52 27.53 9.63 -13.47
CA PRO A 52 27.14 8.87 -12.29
C PRO A 52 27.40 9.62 -10.98
N LEU A 53 28.53 10.34 -10.89
CA LEU A 53 28.82 11.23 -9.78
C LEU A 53 28.67 12.69 -10.22
N ARG A 54 27.83 13.42 -9.49
CA ARG A 54 27.73 14.88 -9.62
C ARG A 54 29.02 15.52 -9.08
N ALA A 55 29.88 15.96 -9.98
CA ALA A 55 31.10 16.69 -9.67
C ALA A 55 31.27 17.86 -10.63
N TRP A 56 31.87 18.95 -10.15
CA TRP A 56 32.20 20.10 -10.99
C TRP A 56 33.54 19.87 -11.68
N TYR A 57 33.56 20.01 -12.99
CA TYR A 57 34.77 19.91 -13.81
C TYR A 57 35.05 21.25 -14.50
N PRO A 58 36.32 21.63 -14.71
CA PRO A 58 36.69 22.88 -15.37
C PRO A 58 36.48 22.86 -16.90
N TYR A 59 35.70 21.91 -17.42
CA TYR A 59 35.41 21.71 -18.84
C TYR A 59 33.97 21.19 -19.02
N ASP A 60 33.43 21.34 -20.23
CA ASP A 60 32.06 20.92 -20.56
C ASP A 60 31.96 19.40 -20.66
N THR A 61 31.33 18.78 -19.67
CA THR A 61 31.11 17.32 -19.59
C THR A 61 29.88 16.84 -20.34
N SER A 62 29.11 17.73 -20.99
CA SER A 62 27.89 17.36 -21.72
C SER A 62 28.13 16.93 -23.18
N LYS A 63 29.36 17.10 -23.70
CA LYS A 63 29.69 16.86 -25.11
C LYS A 63 30.54 15.60 -25.28
N SER A 64 30.36 14.91 -26.40
CA SER A 64 31.30 13.86 -26.81
C SER A 64 32.58 14.51 -27.37
N PRO A 65 33.80 14.01 -27.06
CA PRO A 65 34.11 12.78 -26.30
C PRO A 65 34.38 13.02 -24.80
N THR A 66 34.27 14.27 -24.30
CA THR A 66 34.62 14.62 -22.91
C THR A 66 33.71 13.96 -21.89
N TYR A 67 32.43 13.76 -22.23
CA TYR A 67 31.48 12.97 -21.44
C TYR A 67 31.96 11.54 -21.22
N GLU A 68 32.26 10.80 -22.30
CA GLU A 68 32.65 9.38 -22.25
C GLU A 68 33.96 9.19 -21.47
N LEU A 69 34.95 10.07 -21.71
CA LEU A 69 36.22 10.03 -21.00
C LEU A 69 36.04 10.29 -19.49
N THR A 70 35.20 11.25 -19.12
CA THR A 70 34.93 11.57 -17.72
C THR A 70 34.14 10.45 -17.03
N PHE A 71 33.19 9.85 -17.74
CA PHE A 71 32.44 8.68 -17.26
C PHE A 71 33.37 7.50 -16.95
N VAL A 72 34.24 7.12 -17.90
CA VAL A 72 35.21 6.03 -17.71
C VAL A 72 36.18 6.36 -16.57
N HIS A 73 36.62 7.62 -16.48
CA HIS A 73 37.48 8.08 -15.38
C HIS A 73 36.79 7.93 -14.02
N GLN A 74 35.52 8.36 -13.87
CA GLN A 74 34.78 8.24 -12.61
C GLN A 74 34.61 6.78 -12.19
N VAL A 75 34.17 5.91 -13.11
CA VAL A 75 33.98 4.48 -12.84
C VAL A 75 35.30 3.81 -12.44
N TYR A 76 36.38 4.12 -13.16
CA TYR A 76 37.71 3.59 -12.84
C TYR A 76 38.23 4.09 -11.49
N ALA A 77 38.08 5.39 -11.20
CA ALA A 77 38.50 5.99 -9.93
C ALA A 77 37.75 5.37 -8.74
N LEU A 78 36.43 5.16 -8.88
CA LEU A 78 35.60 4.46 -7.89
C LEU A 78 36.10 3.03 -7.66
N PHE A 79 36.41 2.29 -8.74
CA PHE A 79 36.90 0.93 -8.64
C PHE A 79 38.24 0.83 -7.91
N VAL A 80 39.20 1.70 -8.25
CA VAL A 80 40.50 1.75 -7.58
C VAL A 80 40.33 2.14 -6.11
N SER A 81 39.49 3.13 -5.80
CA SER A 81 39.23 3.55 -4.43
C SER A 81 38.63 2.44 -3.58
N ALA A 82 37.63 1.73 -4.11
CA ALA A 82 36.99 0.60 -3.42
C ALA A 82 38.00 -0.54 -3.18
N PHE A 83 38.79 -0.88 -4.19
CA PHE A 83 39.82 -1.93 -4.07
C PHE A 83 40.88 -1.59 -3.02
N LEU A 84 41.39 -0.36 -3.00
CA LEU A 84 42.37 0.08 -2.01
C LEU A 84 41.82 0.00 -0.58
N ASN A 85 40.55 0.32 -0.39
CA ASN A 85 39.89 0.21 0.91
C ASN A 85 39.82 -1.25 1.38
N VAL A 86 39.35 -2.15 0.53
CA VAL A 86 39.30 -3.59 0.81
C VAL A 86 40.69 -4.17 1.08
N ALA A 87 41.70 -3.76 0.29
CA ALA A 87 43.07 -4.23 0.45
C ALA A 87 43.68 -3.80 1.80
N LYS A 88 43.42 -2.55 2.24
CA LYS A 88 43.86 -2.06 3.56
C LYS A 88 43.25 -2.89 4.69
N ASP A 89 41.93 -3.08 4.67
CA ASP A 89 41.23 -3.84 5.72
C ASP A 89 41.74 -5.28 5.79
N THR A 90 41.88 -5.91 4.62
CA THR A 90 42.41 -7.26 4.50
C THR A 90 43.85 -7.35 5.03
N MET A 91 44.70 -6.38 4.70
CA MET A 91 46.08 -6.37 5.19
C MET A 91 46.11 -6.31 6.73
N VAL A 92 45.31 -5.45 7.35
CA VAL A 92 45.25 -5.31 8.81
C VAL A 92 44.73 -6.60 9.46
N THR A 93 43.65 -7.17 8.95
CA THR A 93 43.08 -8.42 9.52
C THR A 93 44.03 -9.60 9.36
N THR A 94 44.71 -9.75 8.21
CA THR A 94 45.70 -10.81 7.99
C THR A 94 46.91 -10.67 8.91
N LEU A 95 47.41 -9.45 9.15
CA LEU A 95 48.53 -9.22 10.08
C LEU A 95 48.15 -9.57 11.53
N ILE A 96 46.93 -9.21 11.96
CA ILE A 96 46.40 -9.58 13.28
C ILE A 96 46.22 -11.10 13.38
N ALA A 97 45.67 -11.74 12.34
CA ALA A 97 45.49 -13.19 12.28
C ALA A 97 46.84 -13.92 12.35
N GLN A 98 47.87 -13.40 11.69
CA GLN A 98 49.23 -13.92 11.78
C GLN A 98 49.80 -13.77 13.19
N CYS A 99 49.62 -12.63 13.84
CA CYS A 99 50.05 -12.44 15.23
C CYS A 99 49.36 -13.42 16.19
N HIS A 100 48.03 -13.59 16.04
CA HIS A 100 47.25 -14.56 16.80
C HIS A 100 47.71 -16.00 16.55
N CYS A 101 48.02 -16.35 15.30
CA CYS A 101 48.58 -17.64 14.94
C CYS A 101 49.91 -17.92 15.64
N GLN A 102 50.83 -16.95 15.66
CA GLN A 102 52.12 -17.07 16.34
C GLN A 102 51.94 -17.31 17.84
N LEU A 103 51.05 -16.57 18.50
CA LEU A 103 50.73 -16.78 19.92
C LEU A 103 50.17 -18.18 20.18
N LYS A 104 49.30 -18.69 19.30
CA LYS A 104 48.77 -20.05 19.40
C LYS A 104 49.85 -21.12 19.23
N LEU A 105 50.79 -20.92 18.30
CA LEU A 105 51.94 -21.80 18.10
C LEU A 105 52.86 -21.84 19.32
N ILE A 106 53.10 -20.68 19.94
CA ILE A 106 53.86 -20.59 21.19
C ILE A 106 53.13 -21.34 22.31
N GLY A 107 51.82 -21.13 22.46
CA GLY A 107 50.99 -21.84 23.43
C GLY A 107 51.02 -23.37 23.26
N LEU A 108 50.98 -23.85 22.01
CA LEU A 108 51.16 -25.28 21.71
C LEU A 108 52.57 -25.76 22.05
N SER A 109 53.60 -25.00 21.70
CA SER A 109 55.00 -25.33 22.00
C SER A 109 55.26 -25.44 23.51
N LEU A 110 54.63 -24.56 24.30
CA LEU A 110 54.65 -24.62 25.77
C LEU A 110 53.95 -25.89 26.29
N ARG A 111 52.79 -26.26 25.73
CA ARG A 111 52.05 -27.48 26.13
C ARG A 111 52.79 -28.77 25.78
N THR A 112 53.63 -28.77 24.74
CA THR A 112 54.39 -29.95 24.30
C THR A 112 55.85 -29.94 24.75
N LEU A 113 56.26 -29.01 25.62
CA LEU A 113 57.64 -28.77 26.05
C LEU A 113 58.44 -30.06 26.39
N GLY A 114 57.79 -30.99 27.11
CA GLY A 114 58.40 -32.24 27.58
C GLY A 114 57.76 -33.52 27.04
N LYS A 115 56.91 -33.44 26.00
CA LYS A 115 56.13 -34.61 25.52
C LYS A 115 56.99 -35.68 24.83
N ASP A 116 58.17 -35.29 24.35
CA ASP A 116 59.12 -36.15 23.63
C ASP A 116 60.22 -36.71 24.55
N LEU A 117 60.09 -36.51 25.87
CA LEU A 117 61.06 -36.95 26.87
C LEU A 117 60.54 -38.22 27.56
N GLU A 118 61.26 -39.32 27.42
CA GLU A 118 61.05 -40.50 28.28
C GLU A 118 61.53 -40.18 29.69
N VAL A 119 60.61 -40.28 30.64
CA VAL A 119 60.90 -40.10 32.06
C VAL A 119 61.26 -41.46 32.66
N ASP A 120 62.39 -41.54 33.35
CA ASP A 120 62.80 -42.76 34.04
C ASP A 120 61.79 -43.15 35.13
N LYS A 121 61.81 -44.40 35.62
CA LYS A 121 60.86 -44.95 36.61
C LYS A 121 60.79 -44.16 37.93
N SER A 122 61.74 -43.26 38.16
CA SER A 122 61.83 -42.36 39.31
C SER A 122 61.12 -41.01 39.15
N HIS A 123 60.47 -40.75 37.99
CA HIS A 123 59.82 -39.46 37.66
C HIS A 123 60.74 -38.22 37.71
N LEU A 124 62.06 -38.41 37.78
CA LEU A 124 63.05 -37.34 37.87
C LEU A 124 63.70 -37.07 36.50
N LEU A 125 63.77 -35.79 36.14
CA LEU A 125 64.45 -35.34 34.92
C LEU A 125 65.97 -35.50 35.06
N SER A 126 66.60 -36.14 34.08
CA SER A 126 68.07 -36.13 33.98
C SER A 126 68.57 -34.68 33.80
N PRO A 127 69.75 -34.30 34.33
CA PRO A 127 70.31 -32.95 34.17
C PRO A 127 70.39 -32.48 32.71
N LYS A 128 70.63 -33.39 31.76
CA LYS A 128 70.60 -33.10 30.31
C LYS A 128 69.20 -32.78 29.78
N GLN A 129 68.17 -33.45 30.29
CA GLN A 129 66.77 -33.19 29.92
C GLN A 129 66.28 -31.86 30.51
N GLY A 130 66.70 -31.51 31.73
CA GLY A 130 66.41 -30.22 32.36
C GLY A 130 67.01 -29.03 31.60
N GLU A 131 68.23 -29.17 31.07
CA GLU A 131 68.86 -28.15 30.23
C GLU A 131 68.16 -27.98 28.88
N LEU A 132 67.71 -29.08 28.27
CA LEU A 132 66.92 -29.06 27.05
C LEU A 132 65.56 -28.34 27.25
N ILE A 133 64.83 -28.62 28.33
CA ILE A 133 63.58 -27.94 28.67
C ILE A 133 63.83 -26.45 28.89
N ARG A 134 64.88 -26.07 29.62
CA ARG A 134 65.25 -24.67 29.85
C ARG A 134 65.52 -23.94 28.54
N SER A 135 66.26 -24.57 27.61
CA SER A 135 66.52 -24.02 26.28
C SER A 135 65.24 -23.84 25.45
N ARG A 136 64.33 -24.83 25.46
CA ARG A 136 63.04 -24.76 24.77
C ARG A 136 62.12 -23.67 25.37
N LEU A 137 62.07 -23.56 26.70
CA LEU A 137 61.29 -22.54 27.40
C LEU A 137 61.83 -21.13 27.10
N HIS A 138 63.16 -20.94 27.12
CA HIS A 138 63.79 -19.68 26.77
C HIS A 138 63.44 -19.26 25.33
N LYS A 139 63.46 -20.20 24.37
CA LYS A 139 63.01 -19.95 22.99
C LYS A 139 61.53 -19.53 22.92
N CYS A 140 60.65 -20.19 23.69
CA CYS A 140 59.23 -19.82 23.74
C CYS A 140 59.02 -18.41 24.31
N ALA A 141 59.74 -18.05 25.39
CA ALA A 141 59.68 -16.72 25.98
C ALA A 141 60.16 -15.63 25.01
N MET A 142 61.27 -15.88 24.30
CA MET A 142 61.77 -14.96 23.26
C MET A 142 60.79 -14.78 22.10
N GLN A 143 60.15 -15.86 21.63
CA GLN A 143 59.15 -15.79 20.57
C GLN A 143 57.87 -15.07 21.03
N HIS A 144 57.47 -15.25 22.29
CA HIS A 144 56.34 -14.54 22.88
C HIS A 144 56.60 -13.04 22.93
N GLN A 145 57.78 -12.62 23.39
CA GLN A 145 58.14 -11.21 23.42
C GLN A 145 58.08 -10.58 22.02
N ARG A 146 58.66 -11.26 21.01
CA ARG A 146 58.60 -10.79 19.62
C ARG A 146 57.17 -10.68 19.08
N ALA A 147 56.28 -11.60 19.45
CA ALA A 147 54.88 -11.55 19.04
C ALA A 147 54.15 -10.35 19.69
N LEU A 148 54.46 -10.04 20.95
CA LEU A 148 53.92 -8.86 21.63
C LEU A 148 54.44 -7.56 21.00
N ASP A 149 55.74 -7.49 20.67
CA ASP A 149 56.32 -6.32 20.02
C ASP A 149 55.65 -6.05 18.65
N VAL A 150 55.39 -7.10 17.86
CA VAL A 150 54.65 -6.99 16.60
C VAL A 150 53.20 -6.53 16.83
N ALA A 151 52.50 -7.08 17.83
CA ALA A 151 51.14 -6.65 18.16
C ALA A 151 51.09 -5.16 18.53
N GLN A 152 52.07 -4.69 19.31
CA GLN A 152 52.18 -3.29 19.69
C GLN A 152 52.42 -2.39 18.47
N GLN A 153 53.29 -2.80 17.53
CA GLN A 153 53.51 -2.06 16.29
C GLN A 153 52.25 -1.98 15.43
N LEU A 154 51.52 -3.09 15.29
CA LEU A 154 50.25 -3.11 14.56
C LEU A 154 49.22 -2.17 15.20
N GLN A 155 49.12 -2.18 16.53
CA GLN A 155 48.21 -1.29 17.25
C GLN A 155 48.57 0.19 17.03
N LEU A 156 49.86 0.55 17.15
CA LEU A 156 50.30 1.93 16.94
C LEU A 156 50.10 2.41 15.50
N CYS A 157 50.31 1.54 14.50
CA CYS A 157 50.17 1.92 13.09
C CYS A 157 48.71 1.99 12.63
N PHE A 158 47.84 1.11 13.11
CA PHE A 158 46.51 0.93 12.54
C PHE A 158 45.35 1.37 13.45
N SER A 159 45.56 1.59 14.75
CA SER A 159 44.47 1.95 15.67
C SER A 159 43.75 3.23 15.24
N GLU A 160 44.48 4.32 15.00
CA GLU A 160 43.89 5.60 14.61
C GLU A 160 43.25 5.55 13.21
N PRO A 161 43.90 5.05 12.15
CA PRO A 161 43.26 4.91 10.83
C PRO A 161 42.02 4.01 10.83
N THR A 162 42.02 2.95 11.65
CA THR A 162 40.87 2.03 11.77
C THR A 162 39.72 2.72 12.48
N PHE A 163 40.01 3.45 13.57
CA PHE A 163 39.00 4.25 14.27
C PHE A 163 38.39 5.31 13.35
N ALA A 164 39.21 6.07 12.62
CA ALA A 164 38.73 7.08 11.68
C ALA A 164 37.82 6.47 10.61
N GLN A 165 38.22 5.33 10.03
CA GLN A 165 37.44 4.61 9.02
C GLN A 165 36.08 4.15 9.54
N PHE A 166 36.01 3.58 10.75
CA PHE A 166 34.73 3.16 11.34
C PHE A 166 33.80 4.34 11.61
N ASN A 167 34.33 5.47 12.09
CA ASN A 167 33.53 6.67 12.33
C ASN A 167 33.01 7.29 11.04
N VAL A 168 33.86 7.43 10.02
CA VAL A 168 33.47 7.95 8.70
C VAL A 168 32.44 7.02 8.04
N SER A 169 32.67 5.71 8.06
CA SER A 169 31.72 4.73 7.53
C SER A 169 30.37 4.81 8.23
N ARG A 170 30.36 4.91 9.57
CA ARG A 170 29.13 5.11 10.34
C ARG A 170 28.38 6.37 9.90
N ILE A 171 29.07 7.50 9.79
CA ILE A 171 28.46 8.77 9.38
C ILE A 171 27.89 8.64 7.97
N ILE A 172 28.66 8.08 7.02
CA ILE A 172 28.21 7.89 5.63
C ILE A 172 26.98 7.00 5.59
N ILE A 173 26.99 5.85 6.27
CA ILE A 173 25.83 4.94 6.32
C ILE A 173 24.61 5.65 6.90
N CYS A 174 24.76 6.40 8.00
CA CYS A 174 23.66 7.14 8.60
C CYS A 174 23.11 8.23 7.68
N VAL A 175 23.98 9.00 7.01
CA VAL A 175 23.57 10.07 6.09
C VAL A 175 22.94 9.49 4.82
N SER A 176 23.51 8.44 4.23
CA SER A 176 22.93 7.77 3.06
C SER A 176 21.57 7.15 3.38
N ALA A 177 21.42 6.52 4.55
CA ALA A 177 20.13 6.01 5.00
C ALA A 177 19.12 7.14 5.21
N PHE A 178 19.53 8.25 5.82
CA PHE A 178 18.68 9.43 5.98
C PHE A 178 18.27 10.03 4.62
N GLN A 179 19.20 10.13 3.66
CA GLN A 179 18.93 10.63 2.31
C GLN A 179 17.95 9.73 1.57
N LEU A 180 18.08 8.41 1.67
CA LEU A 180 17.18 7.44 1.05
C LEU A 180 15.76 7.53 1.64
N VAL A 181 15.65 7.69 2.96
CA VAL A 181 14.35 7.93 3.62
C VAL A 181 13.79 9.33 3.31
N SER A 182 14.64 10.28 2.95
CA SER A 182 14.29 11.68 2.68
C SER A 182 14.22 12.00 1.18
N GLU A 183 14.16 11.01 0.30
CA GLU A 183 14.24 11.20 -1.16
C GLU A 183 13.23 12.24 -1.67
N TYR A 184 11.99 12.19 -1.15
CA TYR A 184 10.94 13.16 -1.43
C TYR A 184 10.76 14.23 -0.34
N GLY A 185 11.54 14.17 0.75
CA GLY A 185 11.36 15.04 1.92
C GLY A 185 10.06 14.77 2.70
N LEU A 186 9.38 13.64 2.43
CA LEU A 186 8.12 13.27 3.07
C LEU A 186 8.35 12.26 4.20
N PHE A 187 8.46 12.74 5.44
CA PHE A 187 8.72 11.91 6.63
C PHE A 187 7.45 11.30 7.26
N SER A 188 6.28 11.59 6.69
CA SER A 188 4.99 11.16 7.23
C SER A 188 3.91 11.25 6.16
N HIS A 189 2.72 10.72 6.46
CA HIS A 189 1.59 10.69 5.54
C HIS A 189 1.32 12.08 4.90
N PRO A 190 1.13 12.17 3.58
CA PRO A 190 0.90 13.43 2.84
C PRO A 190 -0.20 14.35 3.40
N ARG A 191 -1.18 13.79 4.12
CA ARG A 191 -2.20 14.56 4.87
C ARG A 191 -1.65 15.60 5.84
N LEU A 192 -0.43 15.40 6.35
CA LEU A 192 0.19 16.34 7.28
C LEU A 192 0.81 17.48 6.47
N THR A 193 0.19 18.66 6.57
CA THR A 193 0.58 19.82 5.76
C THR A 193 2.03 20.23 5.97
N SER A 194 2.58 20.07 7.18
CA SER A 194 3.99 20.36 7.50
C SER A 194 4.99 19.61 6.63
N THR A 195 4.62 18.42 6.16
CA THR A 195 5.48 17.56 5.34
C THR A 195 5.77 18.18 3.97
N TRP A 196 4.89 19.07 3.48
CA TRP A 196 5.04 19.74 2.20
C TRP A 196 5.90 21.02 2.25
N ALA A 197 6.32 21.46 3.44
CA ALA A 197 7.01 22.75 3.60
C ALA A 197 8.37 22.78 2.90
N THR A 198 9.06 21.65 2.82
CA THR A 198 10.37 21.49 2.18
C THR A 198 10.30 20.71 0.87
N PHE A 199 9.09 20.37 0.40
CA PHE A 199 8.90 19.58 -0.81
C PHE A 199 9.28 20.39 -2.06
N ASN A 200 10.05 19.78 -2.97
CA ASN A 200 10.48 20.43 -4.20
C ASN A 200 9.50 20.15 -5.35
N PHE A 201 8.47 20.99 -5.45
CA PHE A 201 7.43 20.91 -6.49
C PHE A 201 7.95 21.09 -7.92
N SER A 202 9.18 21.59 -8.12
CA SER A 202 9.76 21.78 -9.46
C SER A 202 10.58 20.59 -9.94
N ALA A 203 11.06 19.74 -9.02
CA ALA A 203 11.90 18.60 -9.36
C ALA A 203 11.13 17.27 -9.35
N VAL A 204 10.03 17.20 -8.59
CA VAL A 204 9.27 15.96 -8.40
C VAL A 204 7.85 16.15 -8.93
N ASP A 205 7.48 15.32 -9.91
CA ASP A 205 6.11 15.25 -10.41
C ASP A 205 5.21 14.56 -9.36
N LEU A 206 4.03 15.11 -9.10
CA LEU A 206 3.11 14.55 -8.13
C LEU A 206 2.52 13.21 -8.57
N ASP A 207 2.38 12.96 -9.88
CA ASP A 207 1.91 11.66 -10.36
C ASP A 207 2.95 10.57 -10.09
N VAL A 208 4.22 10.86 -10.36
CA VAL A 208 5.36 9.96 -10.06
C VAL A 208 5.47 9.73 -8.57
N LEU A 209 5.35 10.80 -7.77
CA LEU A 209 5.36 10.69 -6.31
C LEU A 209 4.28 9.72 -5.82
N TRP A 210 3.02 9.87 -6.26
CA TRP A 210 1.95 8.96 -5.84
C TRP A 210 2.18 7.54 -6.34
N GLN A 211 2.81 7.37 -7.51
CA GLN A 211 3.17 6.05 -8.00
C GLN A 211 4.18 5.37 -7.08
N ASP A 212 5.24 6.07 -6.69
CA ASP A 212 6.35 5.53 -5.91
C ASP A 212 6.04 5.31 -4.42
N ILE A 213 5.19 6.14 -3.83
CA ILE A 213 4.84 6.05 -2.40
C ILE A 213 3.64 5.14 -2.12
N THR A 214 3.08 4.49 -3.15
CA THR A 214 1.94 3.58 -3.02
C THR A 214 2.26 2.20 -3.59
N TYR A 215 1.59 1.18 -3.10
CA TYR A 215 1.87 -0.21 -3.52
C TYR A 215 1.28 -0.55 -4.89
N ASP A 216 2.09 -1.21 -5.71
CA ASP A 216 1.67 -1.82 -6.96
C ASP A 216 0.89 -3.12 -6.74
N ALA A 217 0.13 -3.56 -7.75
CA ALA A 217 -0.73 -4.75 -7.64
C ALA A 217 0.10 -6.01 -7.34
N GLU A 218 1.28 -6.11 -7.96
CA GLU A 218 2.21 -7.24 -7.81
C GLU A 218 2.85 -7.29 -6.42
N GLU A 219 2.87 -6.17 -5.69
CA GLU A 219 3.38 -6.10 -4.32
C GLU A 219 2.33 -6.51 -3.29
N ILE A 220 1.04 -6.35 -3.63
CA ILE A 220 -0.09 -6.68 -2.76
C ILE A 220 -0.58 -8.11 -2.99
N PHE A 221 -0.75 -8.53 -4.25
CA PHE A 221 -1.43 -9.76 -4.59
C PHE A 221 -0.45 -10.88 -4.95
N VAL A 222 -0.50 -11.97 -4.18
CA VAL A 222 0.18 -13.23 -4.55
C VAL A 222 -0.68 -14.02 -5.54
N ASP A 223 -1.99 -14.10 -5.26
CA ASP A 223 -2.97 -14.74 -6.13
C ASP A 223 -4.37 -14.20 -5.81
N PHE A 224 -5.24 -14.14 -6.81
CA PHE A 224 -6.65 -13.88 -6.61
C PHE A 224 -7.48 -14.57 -7.69
N SER A 225 -8.59 -15.18 -7.27
CA SER A 225 -9.46 -15.92 -8.17
C SER A 225 -10.91 -15.87 -7.72
N LEU A 226 -11.80 -16.10 -8.67
CA LEU A 226 -13.23 -16.33 -8.47
C LEU A 226 -13.58 -17.63 -9.18
N ASP A 227 -14.22 -18.56 -8.48
CA ASP A 227 -14.49 -19.91 -9.01
C ASP A 227 -13.21 -20.60 -9.51
N GLY A 228 -12.13 -20.44 -8.75
CA GLY A 228 -10.82 -21.05 -9.02
C GLY A 228 -10.07 -20.50 -10.23
N ARG A 229 -10.52 -19.41 -10.86
CA ARG A 229 -9.82 -18.77 -12.00
C ARG A 229 -9.62 -17.27 -11.79
N ASN A 230 -8.46 -16.76 -12.19
CA ASN A 230 -8.16 -15.33 -12.16
C ASN A 230 -8.90 -14.57 -13.29
N ASP A 231 -9.02 -15.17 -14.48
CA ASP A 231 -9.68 -14.56 -15.65
C ASP A 231 -11.15 -14.13 -15.41
N ASN A 232 -11.79 -14.74 -14.40
CA ASN A 232 -13.14 -14.42 -13.95
C ASN A 232 -13.25 -13.06 -13.24
N LEU A 233 -12.12 -12.41 -12.97
CA LEU A 233 -12.02 -11.12 -12.28
C LEU A 233 -11.44 -10.04 -13.21
N GLU A 234 -11.87 -8.80 -12.96
CA GLU A 234 -11.28 -7.58 -13.49
C GLU A 234 -10.66 -6.81 -12.33
N LEU A 235 -9.35 -6.55 -12.40
CA LEU A 235 -8.63 -5.73 -11.42
C LEU A 235 -8.62 -4.27 -11.90
N LYS A 236 -9.08 -3.34 -11.06
CA LYS A 236 -9.00 -1.90 -11.30
C LYS A 236 -8.28 -1.21 -10.16
N SER A 237 -7.38 -0.29 -10.47
CA SER A 237 -6.76 0.58 -9.48
C SER A 237 -7.54 1.89 -9.33
N THR A 238 -7.49 2.47 -8.14
CA THR A 238 -8.04 3.80 -7.85
C THR A 238 -7.10 4.50 -6.88
N LEU A 239 -6.76 5.76 -7.16
CA LEU A 239 -5.92 6.58 -6.29
C LEU A 239 -6.81 7.39 -5.35
N GLY A 240 -6.50 7.31 -4.06
CA GLY A 240 -7.08 8.11 -2.99
C GLY A 240 -6.01 8.93 -2.26
N PHE A 241 -6.47 9.92 -1.50
CA PHE A 241 -5.60 10.73 -0.65
C PHE A 241 -5.30 10.06 0.69
N MET A 242 -6.28 9.35 1.26
CA MET A 242 -6.23 8.82 2.62
C MET A 242 -5.66 7.41 2.69
N TYR A 243 -6.02 6.58 1.71
CA TYR A 243 -5.56 5.18 1.64
C TYR A 243 -4.51 4.96 0.54
N GLY A 244 -4.14 6.02 -0.19
CA GLY A 244 -3.25 5.90 -1.34
C GLY A 244 -3.91 5.09 -2.46
N ARG A 245 -3.16 4.22 -3.11
CA ARG A 245 -3.65 3.38 -4.20
C ARG A 245 -4.39 2.16 -3.66
N CYS A 246 -5.64 1.99 -4.07
CA CYS A 246 -6.48 0.84 -3.74
C CYS A 246 -6.79 0.03 -5.01
N TYR A 247 -7.16 -1.23 -4.81
CA TYR A 247 -7.52 -2.15 -5.89
C TYR A 247 -8.90 -2.75 -5.68
N THR A 248 -9.69 -2.77 -6.75
CA THR A 248 -11.04 -3.32 -6.77
C THR A 248 -11.07 -4.55 -7.67
N LEU A 249 -11.47 -5.69 -7.09
CA LEU A 249 -11.71 -6.95 -7.80
C LEU A 249 -13.17 -7.04 -8.21
N SER A 250 -13.46 -6.89 -9.50
CA SER A 250 -14.82 -6.93 -10.04
C SER A 250 -15.11 -8.27 -10.73
N PRO A 251 -16.24 -8.92 -10.46
CA PRO A 251 -16.59 -10.18 -11.10
C PRO A 251 -17.02 -9.98 -12.55
N LYS A 252 -16.49 -10.78 -13.48
CA LYS A 252 -16.94 -10.86 -14.88
C LYS A 252 -18.01 -11.92 -15.11
N ILE A 253 -18.16 -12.84 -14.17
CA ILE A 253 -19.12 -13.94 -14.21
C ILE A 253 -20.16 -13.81 -13.10
N ILE A 254 -21.30 -14.46 -13.28
CA ILE A 254 -22.35 -14.55 -12.28
C ILE A 254 -22.12 -15.81 -11.45
N SER A 255 -22.18 -15.67 -10.12
CA SER A 255 -22.09 -16.81 -9.21
C SER A 255 -23.32 -17.72 -9.35
N THR A 256 -23.09 -19.01 -9.55
CA THR A 256 -24.12 -20.04 -9.70
C THR A 256 -24.39 -20.80 -8.41
N GLU A 257 -23.41 -20.82 -7.50
CA GLU A 257 -23.45 -21.56 -6.25
C GLU A 257 -22.98 -20.70 -5.08
N ALA A 258 -23.51 -20.98 -3.88
CA ALA A 258 -23.13 -20.31 -2.65
C ALA A 258 -22.16 -21.20 -1.85
N THR A 259 -20.96 -21.43 -2.38
CA THR A 259 -19.94 -22.30 -1.76
C THR A 259 -18.60 -21.58 -1.65
N LYS A 260 -17.74 -22.02 -0.73
CA LYS A 260 -16.39 -21.47 -0.58
C LYS A 260 -15.54 -21.65 -1.86
N ALA A 261 -15.74 -22.76 -2.58
CA ALA A 261 -14.99 -23.07 -3.80
C ALA A 261 -15.37 -22.16 -4.99
N SER A 262 -16.64 -21.76 -5.08
CA SER A 262 -17.15 -20.87 -6.14
C SER A 262 -17.01 -19.39 -5.82
N GLY A 263 -16.61 -19.05 -4.59
CA GLY A 263 -16.39 -17.67 -4.14
C GLY A 263 -15.03 -17.10 -4.52
N TYR A 264 -14.71 -15.95 -3.93
CA TYR A 264 -13.40 -15.32 -4.02
C TYR A 264 -12.40 -16.08 -3.16
N SER A 265 -11.21 -16.28 -3.71
CA SER A 265 -10.01 -16.71 -3.00
C SER A 265 -8.92 -15.70 -3.27
N ILE A 266 -8.49 -14.97 -2.25
CA ILE A 266 -7.54 -13.84 -2.37
C ILE A 266 -6.38 -14.09 -1.42
N LYS A 267 -5.17 -14.09 -1.96
CA LYS A 267 -3.92 -14.22 -1.22
C LYS A 267 -3.13 -12.92 -1.32
N LEU A 268 -2.86 -12.33 -0.16
CA LEU A 268 -2.23 -11.02 -0.02
C LEU A 268 -0.84 -11.17 0.58
N GLN A 269 0.13 -10.40 0.09
CA GLN A 269 1.50 -10.34 0.60
C GLN A 269 1.67 -9.17 1.57
N HIS A 270 2.59 -9.27 2.52
CA HIS A 270 2.98 -8.18 3.42
C HIS A 270 4.50 -8.01 3.36
N SER A 271 5.00 -6.78 3.43
CA SER A 271 6.45 -6.56 3.49
C SER A 271 6.96 -6.62 4.92
N ALA A 272 8.15 -7.21 5.12
CA ALA A 272 8.82 -7.22 6.41
C ALA A 272 9.13 -5.80 6.91
N ALA A 273 9.34 -4.86 5.99
CA ALA A 273 9.54 -3.45 6.30
C ALA A 273 8.28 -2.86 6.96
N ASP A 274 7.08 -3.12 6.40
CA ASP A 274 5.80 -2.60 6.91
C ASP A 274 5.54 -3.03 8.37
N VAL A 275 5.98 -4.24 8.73
CA VAL A 275 5.90 -4.75 10.10
C VAL A 275 6.86 -4.02 11.03
N ALA A 276 8.08 -3.76 10.57
CA ALA A 276 9.14 -3.16 11.37
C ALA A 276 8.97 -1.64 11.55
N THR A 277 8.33 -0.95 10.60
CA THR A 277 8.16 0.51 10.59
C THR A 277 6.77 0.97 11.05
N ALA A 278 5.92 0.05 11.54
CA ALA A 278 4.57 0.34 12.01
C ALA A 278 4.58 1.34 13.20
N SER A 279 4.49 2.62 12.86
CA SER A 279 4.38 3.76 13.77
C SER A 279 2.99 4.41 13.72
N GLY A 280 2.07 3.79 12.96
CA GLY A 280 0.67 4.22 12.82
C GLY A 280 -0.20 3.81 14.01
N THR A 281 -1.40 4.40 14.08
CA THR A 281 -2.42 4.11 15.12
C THR A 281 -3.11 2.75 14.95
N SER A 282 -2.97 2.13 13.78
CA SER A 282 -3.53 0.83 13.43
C SER A 282 -2.41 -0.19 13.17
N PRO A 283 -2.66 -1.50 13.36
CA PRO A 283 -1.71 -2.53 12.94
C PRO A 283 -1.37 -2.40 11.44
N PRO A 284 -0.27 -3.00 10.97
CA PRO A 284 -0.12 -3.31 9.54
C PRO A 284 -1.16 -4.36 9.11
N GLY A 285 -1.71 -4.21 7.90
CA GLY A 285 -2.75 -5.08 7.37
C GLY A 285 -3.60 -4.43 6.28
N TYR A 286 -4.62 -5.13 5.82
CA TYR A 286 -5.47 -4.72 4.71
C TYR A 286 -6.90 -4.38 5.15
N HIS A 287 -7.42 -3.28 4.64
CA HIS A 287 -8.82 -2.88 4.77
C HIS A 287 -9.58 -3.37 3.53
N VAL A 288 -10.49 -4.32 3.71
CA VAL A 288 -11.28 -4.89 2.61
C VAL A 288 -12.71 -4.36 2.68
N HIS A 289 -13.11 -3.63 1.66
CA HIS A 289 -14.46 -3.08 1.53
C HIS A 289 -15.28 -3.91 0.55
N LEU A 290 -16.49 -4.30 0.95
CA LEU A 290 -17.44 -5.02 0.12
C LEU A 290 -18.57 -4.08 -0.24
N HIS A 291 -18.78 -3.86 -1.53
CA HIS A 291 -19.75 -2.87 -1.98
C HIS A 291 -20.43 -3.33 -3.27
N TYR A 292 -21.55 -2.68 -3.58
CA TYR A 292 -22.25 -2.90 -4.83
C TYR A 292 -21.45 -2.29 -5.99
N TYR A 293 -21.39 -2.97 -7.13
CA TYR A 293 -20.57 -2.52 -8.27
C TYR A 293 -21.01 -1.15 -8.83
N ARG A 294 -22.28 -0.77 -8.69
CA ARG A 294 -22.79 0.55 -9.09
C ARG A 294 -22.60 1.63 -8.04
N GLU A 295 -22.26 1.26 -6.82
CA GLU A 295 -21.89 2.20 -5.76
C GLU A 295 -20.47 1.84 -5.32
N PRO A 296 -19.45 2.15 -6.15
CA PRO A 296 -18.07 1.78 -5.88
C PRO A 296 -17.59 2.39 -4.56
N PHE A 297 -16.58 1.75 -3.97
CA PHE A 297 -15.90 2.34 -2.82
C PHE A 297 -15.25 3.67 -3.21
N THR A 298 -15.50 4.68 -2.39
CA THR A 298 -14.80 5.96 -2.41
C THR A 298 -14.32 6.26 -1.00
N GLU A 299 -13.16 6.89 -0.85
CA GLU A 299 -12.66 7.21 0.48
C GLU A 299 -13.52 8.26 1.21
N VAL A 300 -14.24 9.12 0.47
CA VAL A 300 -15.17 10.14 1.01
C VAL A 300 -16.37 9.47 1.68
N TYR A 301 -16.71 9.93 2.88
CA TYR A 301 -17.85 9.39 3.64
C TYR A 301 -19.19 9.84 3.04
N VAL A 302 -20.01 8.88 2.59
CA VAL A 302 -21.33 9.14 1.99
C VAL A 302 -22.42 8.55 2.86
N TYR A 303 -23.17 9.43 3.55
CA TYR A 303 -24.21 9.05 4.52
C TYR A 303 -25.33 8.17 3.93
N ASN A 304 -25.53 8.21 2.61
CA ASN A 304 -26.67 7.58 1.94
C ASN A 304 -26.30 6.41 1.02
N GLY A 305 -25.00 6.10 0.86
CA GLY A 305 -24.48 5.12 -0.12
C GLY A 305 -24.47 3.66 0.34
N GLY A 306 -24.98 3.36 1.54
CA GLY A 306 -24.94 2.00 2.09
C GLY A 306 -23.51 1.54 2.39
N GLN A 307 -22.70 2.40 3.01
CA GLN A 307 -21.33 2.07 3.36
C GLN A 307 -21.33 0.86 4.32
N VAL A 308 -20.74 -0.25 3.85
CA VAL A 308 -20.52 -1.46 4.65
C VAL A 308 -19.26 -1.24 5.48
N ASP A 309 -19.30 -1.65 6.75
CA ASP A 309 -18.10 -1.77 7.58
C ASP A 309 -17.02 -2.59 6.85
N TYR A 310 -15.76 -2.18 6.97
CA TYR A 310 -14.66 -2.90 6.33
C TYR A 310 -14.24 -4.11 7.15
N ILE A 311 -13.69 -5.11 6.45
CA ILE A 311 -13.05 -6.26 7.07
C ILE A 311 -11.57 -5.94 7.18
N TYR A 312 -11.03 -5.99 8.41
CA TYR A 312 -9.61 -5.79 8.65
C TYR A 312 -8.86 -7.13 8.70
N VAL A 313 -7.97 -7.33 7.72
CA VAL A 313 -7.15 -8.54 7.56
C VAL A 313 -5.75 -8.27 8.11
N ASN A 314 -5.37 -8.93 9.21
CA ASN A 314 -4.01 -8.80 9.75
C ASN A 314 -3.02 -9.61 8.90
N ILE A 315 -1.73 -9.34 9.10
CA ILE A 315 -0.65 -10.16 8.57
C ILE A 315 -0.80 -11.61 9.04
N GLY A 316 -0.64 -12.56 8.12
CA GLY A 316 -0.72 -13.98 8.40
C GLY A 316 -2.14 -14.51 8.56
N ASP A 317 -3.16 -13.65 8.60
CA ASP A 317 -4.53 -14.11 8.83
C ASP A 317 -5.03 -15.00 7.70
N THR A 318 -5.67 -16.11 8.06
CA THR A 318 -6.57 -16.85 7.17
C THR A 318 -8.01 -16.61 7.61
N MET A 319 -8.82 -16.05 6.73
CA MET A 319 -10.19 -15.63 7.03
C MET A 319 -11.21 -16.24 6.08
N ASP A 320 -12.28 -16.80 6.65
CA ASP A 320 -13.46 -17.28 5.93
C ASP A 320 -14.62 -16.33 6.18
N VAL A 321 -15.09 -15.67 5.12
CA VAL A 321 -16.13 -14.63 5.18
C VAL A 321 -17.34 -15.06 4.38
N LYS A 322 -18.47 -15.16 5.07
CA LYS A 322 -19.78 -15.43 4.47
C LYS A 322 -20.53 -14.14 4.22
N LEU A 323 -21.10 -13.99 3.03
CA LEU A 323 -21.87 -12.83 2.63
C LEU A 323 -23.37 -13.10 2.70
N LYS A 324 -24.12 -12.14 3.25
CA LYS A 324 -25.57 -12.02 3.14
C LYS A 324 -25.90 -10.74 2.38
N VAL A 325 -26.80 -10.84 1.41
CA VAL A 325 -27.22 -9.69 0.60
C VAL A 325 -28.57 -9.19 1.08
N GLU A 326 -28.63 -7.88 1.36
CA GLU A 326 -29.86 -7.17 1.70
C GLU A 326 -30.11 -6.08 0.67
N GLN A 327 -31.32 -6.06 0.12
CA GLN A 327 -31.75 -5.06 -0.84
C GLN A 327 -32.73 -4.11 -0.15
N TYR A 328 -32.46 -2.82 -0.24
CA TYR A 328 -33.35 -1.78 0.25
C TYR A 328 -33.97 -1.05 -0.94
N VAL A 329 -35.31 -1.01 -0.97
CA VAL A 329 -36.10 -0.25 -1.93
C VAL A 329 -36.75 0.89 -1.18
N LYS A 330 -36.29 2.10 -1.50
CA LYS A 330 -36.64 3.34 -0.82
C LYS A 330 -37.59 4.16 -1.68
N ILE A 331 -38.52 4.88 -1.04
CA ILE A 331 -39.41 5.81 -1.71
C ILE A 331 -38.71 7.16 -1.85
N SER A 332 -38.84 7.78 -3.02
CA SER A 332 -38.36 9.16 -3.22
C SER A 332 -39.33 10.14 -2.57
N ALA A 333 -38.82 11.01 -1.71
CA ALA A 333 -39.57 12.10 -1.10
C ALA A 333 -39.08 13.47 -1.62
N GLU A 334 -39.80 14.56 -1.30
CA GLU A 334 -39.39 15.91 -1.69
C GLU A 334 -38.17 16.41 -0.89
N ASP A 335 -38.03 15.96 0.35
CA ASP A 335 -36.95 16.28 1.29
C ASP A 335 -35.77 15.28 1.23
N ASP A 336 -36.01 14.05 0.77
CA ASP A 336 -34.97 13.03 0.54
C ASP A 336 -35.16 12.36 -0.85
N PRO A 337 -34.80 13.07 -1.94
CA PRO A 337 -34.97 12.56 -3.29
C PRO A 337 -34.02 11.39 -3.56
N CYS A 338 -34.51 10.39 -4.28
CA CYS A 338 -33.69 9.28 -4.75
C CYS A 338 -33.85 9.06 -6.25
N THR A 339 -32.87 8.41 -6.87
CA THR A 339 -32.85 8.14 -8.31
C THR A 339 -32.70 6.64 -8.63
N TYR A 340 -33.19 6.27 -9.81
CA TYR A 340 -33.05 4.94 -10.44
C TYR A 340 -32.20 4.99 -11.72
N MET A 341 -31.52 6.11 -12.00
CA MET A 341 -30.70 6.25 -13.21
C MET A 341 -29.57 5.21 -13.24
N ASP A 342 -29.43 4.49 -14.37
CA ASP A 342 -28.44 3.42 -14.49
C ASP A 342 -26.99 3.90 -14.53
N ASN A 343 -26.73 5.12 -15.01
CA ASN A 343 -25.39 5.71 -15.13
C ASN A 343 -25.07 6.70 -14.00
N TYR A 344 -25.50 6.39 -12.77
CA TYR A 344 -25.33 7.27 -11.63
C TYR A 344 -24.91 6.48 -10.39
N SER A 345 -23.92 7.01 -9.67
CA SER A 345 -23.52 6.57 -8.33
C SER A 345 -23.57 7.77 -7.38
N ALA A 346 -24.20 7.58 -6.22
CA ALA A 346 -24.18 8.57 -5.16
C ALA A 346 -22.76 8.76 -4.59
N ASN A 347 -21.97 7.69 -4.51
CA ASN A 347 -20.59 7.73 -4.05
C ASN A 347 -19.68 8.54 -4.97
N GLU A 348 -19.73 8.28 -6.28
CA GLU A 348 -18.95 9.03 -7.26
C GLU A 348 -19.38 10.51 -7.32
N CYS A 349 -20.69 10.78 -7.33
CA CYS A 349 -21.22 12.15 -7.33
C CYS A 349 -20.72 12.95 -6.12
N THR A 350 -20.82 12.35 -4.92
CA THR A 350 -20.40 13.02 -3.68
C THR A 350 -18.89 13.23 -3.65
N THR A 351 -18.12 12.26 -4.13
CA THR A 351 -16.66 12.36 -4.21
C THR A 351 -16.23 13.46 -5.17
N GLN A 352 -16.83 13.52 -6.36
CA GLN A 352 -16.57 14.59 -7.33
C GLN A 352 -16.96 15.96 -6.78
N PHE A 353 -18.08 16.06 -6.04
CA PHE A 353 -18.46 17.31 -5.36
C PHE A 353 -17.38 17.76 -4.36
N VAL A 354 -16.84 16.84 -3.55
CA VAL A 354 -15.74 17.16 -2.61
C VAL A 354 -14.49 17.62 -3.37
N TRP A 355 -14.17 16.98 -4.50
CA TRP A 355 -13.06 17.38 -5.35
C TRP A 355 -13.24 18.78 -5.92
N ASP A 356 -14.41 19.08 -6.46
CA ASP A 356 -14.73 20.37 -7.04
C ASP A 356 -14.67 21.49 -5.99
N GLN A 357 -15.25 21.28 -4.79
CA GLN A 357 -15.19 22.26 -3.71
C GLN A 357 -13.75 22.51 -3.25
N SER A 358 -12.99 21.44 -3.03
CA SER A 358 -11.62 21.55 -2.52
C SER A 358 -10.66 22.15 -3.54
N GLY A 359 -10.80 21.75 -4.81
CA GLY A 359 -10.02 22.27 -5.91
C GLY A 359 -10.32 23.74 -6.18
N ASN A 360 -11.61 24.14 -6.18
CA ASN A 360 -11.99 25.55 -6.38
C ASN A 360 -11.49 26.44 -5.24
N GLN A 361 -11.47 25.94 -4.00
CA GLN A 361 -10.98 26.70 -2.86
C GLN A 361 -9.46 26.90 -2.88
N ALA A 362 -8.70 25.89 -3.33
CA ALA A 362 -7.24 25.97 -3.43
C ALA A 362 -6.73 26.58 -4.76
N GLY A 363 -7.56 26.56 -5.80
CA GLY A 363 -7.19 26.95 -7.17
C GLY A 363 -6.29 25.92 -7.88
N CYS A 364 -6.12 24.73 -7.32
CA CYS A 364 -5.30 23.65 -7.86
C CYS A 364 -5.83 22.28 -7.42
N SER A 365 -5.39 21.21 -8.10
CA SER A 365 -5.78 19.83 -7.84
C SER A 365 -4.65 19.00 -7.24
N GLY A 366 -5.01 17.87 -6.62
CA GLY A 366 -4.08 16.78 -6.33
C GLY A 366 -4.16 15.67 -7.38
N PRO A 367 -3.16 14.78 -7.48
CA PRO A 367 -3.17 13.64 -8.43
C PRO A 367 -4.25 12.59 -8.12
N TRP A 368 -4.78 12.56 -6.89
CA TRP A 368 -5.88 11.67 -6.48
C TRP A 368 -7.27 12.20 -6.85
N MET A 369 -7.36 13.36 -7.49
CA MET A 369 -8.64 14.01 -7.82
C MET A 369 -8.82 14.06 -9.32
N ASN A 370 -10.01 13.69 -9.80
CA ASN A 370 -10.38 13.95 -11.19
C ASN A 370 -10.82 15.42 -11.33
N SER A 371 -9.92 16.28 -11.81
CA SER A 371 -10.18 17.70 -11.99
C SER A 371 -9.53 18.22 -13.27
N SER A 372 -10.10 19.29 -13.82
CA SER A 372 -9.50 20.06 -14.92
C SER A 372 -8.49 21.11 -14.44
N LEU A 373 -8.38 21.32 -13.12
CA LEU A 373 -7.43 22.25 -12.52
C LEU A 373 -6.00 21.69 -12.58
N PRO A 374 -4.98 22.56 -12.75
CA PRO A 374 -3.59 22.12 -12.70
C PRO A 374 -3.22 21.63 -11.31
N TYR A 375 -2.22 20.75 -11.22
CA TYR A 375 -1.73 20.29 -9.95
C TYR A 375 -1.11 21.40 -9.10
N CYS A 376 -1.26 21.28 -7.78
CA CYS A 376 -0.67 22.22 -6.84
C CYS A 376 0.86 22.17 -6.93
N ASN A 377 1.46 23.30 -7.32
CA ASN A 377 2.90 23.45 -7.51
C ASN A 377 3.58 24.31 -6.42
N THR A 378 2.84 24.66 -5.37
CA THR A 378 3.37 25.43 -4.23
C THR A 378 2.89 24.84 -2.91
N PHE A 379 3.72 25.01 -1.87
CA PHE A 379 3.37 24.63 -0.50
C PHE A 379 2.05 25.26 -0.04
N ARG A 380 1.82 26.53 -0.36
CA ARG A 380 0.60 27.24 0.03
C ARG A 380 -0.64 26.62 -0.62
N GLY A 381 -0.61 26.40 -1.93
CA GLY A 381 -1.73 25.77 -2.66
C GLY A 381 -2.01 24.36 -2.15
N MET A 382 -0.97 23.54 -1.98
CA MET A 382 -1.12 22.18 -1.44
C MET A 382 -1.68 22.17 -0.02
N ARG A 383 -1.21 23.06 0.86
CA ARG A 383 -1.75 23.21 2.22
C ARG A 383 -3.22 23.61 2.21
N GLU A 384 -3.61 24.58 1.38
CA GLU A 384 -5.00 25.02 1.24
C GLU A 384 -5.89 23.88 0.72
N LEU A 385 -5.42 23.15 -0.30
CA LEU A 385 -6.09 21.98 -0.85
C LEU A 385 -6.34 20.90 0.22
N ILE A 386 -5.29 20.49 0.93
CA ILE A 386 -5.37 19.45 1.96
C ILE A 386 -6.32 19.87 3.08
N THR A 387 -6.22 21.13 3.54
CA THR A 387 -7.08 21.65 4.61
C THR A 387 -8.55 21.65 4.18
N SER A 388 -8.83 22.09 2.95
CA SER A 388 -10.18 22.08 2.38
C SER A 388 -10.70 20.65 2.21
N TYR A 389 -9.87 19.77 1.64
CA TYR A 389 -10.22 18.37 1.41
C TYR A 389 -10.63 17.66 2.70
N LEU A 390 -9.80 17.76 3.74
CA LEU A 390 -10.08 17.14 5.05
C LEU A 390 -11.32 17.70 5.74
N THR A 391 -11.70 18.95 5.43
CA THR A 391 -12.94 19.56 5.95
C THR A 391 -14.19 18.93 5.34
N PHE A 392 -14.18 18.71 4.02
CA PHE A 392 -15.33 18.15 3.30
C PHE A 392 -15.37 16.62 3.29
N TYR A 393 -14.23 15.95 3.50
CA TYR A 393 -14.06 14.50 3.46
C TYR A 393 -14.97 13.73 4.44
N ILE A 394 -15.12 14.21 5.68
CA ILE A 394 -15.84 13.47 6.75
C ILE A 394 -17.36 13.71 6.69
N LYS A 395 -17.78 14.93 6.35
CA LYS A 395 -19.20 15.32 6.33
C LYS A 395 -19.49 16.19 5.10
N PRO A 396 -19.51 15.60 3.89
CA PRO A 396 -19.88 16.33 2.71
C PRO A 396 -21.36 16.72 2.79
N ASN A 397 -21.66 18.02 2.79
CA ASN A 397 -23.03 18.52 2.71
C ASN A 397 -23.42 18.76 1.25
N CYS A 398 -23.59 17.68 0.49
CA CYS A 398 -23.99 17.76 -0.91
C CYS A 398 -25.51 17.63 -1.04
N SER A 399 -26.20 18.73 -1.33
CA SER A 399 -27.63 18.75 -1.64
C SER A 399 -27.95 18.33 -3.08
N VAL A 400 -26.92 18.16 -3.91
CA VAL A 400 -27.05 17.94 -5.36
C VAL A 400 -26.97 16.46 -5.74
N CYS A 401 -26.43 15.60 -4.88
CA CYS A 401 -26.26 14.18 -5.15
C CYS A 401 -27.38 13.36 -4.49
N PRO A 402 -28.42 12.93 -5.23
CA PRO A 402 -29.52 12.15 -4.67
C PRO A 402 -29.02 10.75 -4.29
N ARG A 403 -29.66 10.12 -3.31
CA ARG A 403 -29.37 8.72 -2.99
C ARG A 403 -29.89 7.78 -4.08
N PHE A 404 -29.36 6.57 -4.14
CA PHE A 404 -29.90 5.55 -5.02
C PHE A 404 -31.13 4.90 -4.38
N CYS A 405 -32.26 4.83 -5.10
CA CYS A 405 -33.52 4.31 -4.51
C CYS A 405 -33.47 2.80 -4.26
N ARG A 406 -32.63 2.05 -5.00
CA ARG A 406 -32.46 0.61 -4.86
C ARG A 406 -31.02 0.28 -4.47
N SER A 407 -30.71 0.32 -3.18
CA SER A 407 -29.37 0.02 -2.67
C SER A 407 -29.22 -1.45 -2.31
N TYR A 408 -28.03 -2.01 -2.55
CA TYR A 408 -27.63 -3.34 -2.12
C TYR A 408 -26.56 -3.24 -1.03
N LEU A 409 -26.78 -3.95 0.07
CA LEU A 409 -25.85 -4.04 1.18
C LEU A 409 -25.32 -5.47 1.27
N TYR A 410 -23.99 -5.60 1.32
CA TYR A 410 -23.29 -6.88 1.45
C TYR A 410 -22.81 -7.03 2.90
N ASN A 411 -23.61 -7.68 3.74
CA ASN A 411 -23.23 -7.93 5.12
C ASN A 411 -22.25 -9.09 5.19
N SER A 412 -21.06 -8.85 5.73
CA SER A 412 -20.02 -9.85 5.91
C SER A 412 -20.00 -10.44 7.32
N PHE A 413 -19.94 -11.76 7.40
CA PHE A 413 -19.81 -12.51 8.65
C PHE A 413 -18.52 -13.33 8.60
N VAL A 414 -17.57 -12.99 9.48
CA VAL A 414 -16.33 -13.77 9.65
C VAL A 414 -16.70 -15.08 10.38
N ASN A 415 -16.63 -16.19 9.66
CA ASN A 415 -17.01 -17.51 10.15
C ASN A 415 -15.84 -18.23 10.84
N ASP A 416 -14.63 -18.11 10.26
CA ASP A 416 -13.38 -18.59 10.87
C ASP A 416 -12.27 -17.57 10.67
N ARG A 417 -11.38 -17.46 11.66
CA ARG A 417 -10.19 -16.58 11.61
C ARG A 417 -9.04 -17.26 12.34
N GLN A 418 -8.01 -17.60 11.59
CA GLN A 418 -6.76 -18.13 12.11
C GLN A 418 -5.71 -17.03 12.06
N SER A 419 -5.28 -16.55 13.23
CA SER A 419 -4.36 -15.42 13.38
C SER A 419 -2.99 -15.92 13.84
N PHE A 420 -1.97 -15.70 13.03
CA PHE A 420 -0.60 -16.11 13.35
C PHE A 420 0.21 -15.03 14.06
N TYR A 421 -0.22 -13.77 14.01
CA TYR A 421 0.40 -12.66 14.73
C TYR A 421 -0.49 -12.16 15.88
N ALA A 422 0.11 -11.62 16.94
CA ALA A 422 -0.56 -11.01 18.08
C ALA A 422 0.21 -9.78 18.57
N TRP A 423 -0.51 -8.78 19.10
CA TRP A 423 0.12 -7.67 19.79
C TRP A 423 0.65 -8.12 21.15
N ASP A 424 1.96 -8.06 21.34
CA ASP A 424 2.59 -8.22 22.64
C ASP A 424 2.57 -6.87 23.37
N SER A 425 1.66 -6.74 24.33
CA SER A 425 1.49 -5.52 25.12
C SER A 425 2.67 -5.21 26.05
N ALA A 426 3.46 -6.21 26.43
CA ALA A 426 4.64 -6.03 27.28
C ALA A 426 5.81 -5.46 26.47
N MET A 427 6.00 -5.95 25.25
CA MET A 427 7.08 -5.50 24.36
C MET A 427 6.66 -4.40 23.37
N ARG A 428 5.36 -4.05 23.32
CA ARG A 428 4.77 -3.07 22.38
C ARG A 428 5.13 -3.35 20.92
N GLN A 429 5.08 -4.63 20.54
CA GLN A 429 5.41 -5.09 19.20
C GLN A 429 4.49 -6.23 18.77
N TRP A 430 4.37 -6.45 17.47
CA TRP A 430 3.68 -7.62 16.93
C TRP A 430 4.59 -8.85 16.98
N ALA A 431 4.11 -9.93 17.58
CA ALA A 431 4.84 -11.18 17.76
C ALA A 431 4.07 -12.37 17.17
N VAL A 432 4.81 -13.37 16.69
CA VAL A 432 4.24 -14.60 16.12
C VAL A 432 3.68 -15.49 17.24
N ARG A 433 2.43 -15.95 17.10
CA ARG A 433 1.79 -16.88 18.03
C ARG A 433 2.36 -18.31 17.93
N THR A 434 2.68 -18.78 16.72
CA THR A 434 3.15 -20.16 16.46
C THR A 434 3.95 -20.27 15.16
N GLY A 435 5.16 -20.87 15.20
CA GLY A 435 5.93 -21.30 14.00
C GLY A 435 6.58 -20.18 13.16
N ASP A 436 7.11 -20.54 11.98
CA ASP A 436 7.54 -19.57 10.95
C ASP A 436 6.29 -18.99 10.27
N ALA A 437 5.76 -17.89 10.79
CA ALA A 437 4.59 -17.25 10.20
C ALA A 437 4.93 -16.56 8.88
N THR A 438 4.29 -16.99 7.81
CA THR A 438 4.43 -16.39 6.47
C THR A 438 3.88 -14.97 6.47
N LEU A 439 4.55 -14.05 5.76
CA LEU A 439 4.09 -12.68 5.53
C LEU A 439 2.97 -12.64 4.47
N GLU A 440 2.07 -13.60 4.51
CA GLU A 440 0.99 -13.78 3.55
C GLU A 440 -0.32 -13.97 4.31
N SER A 441 -1.39 -13.32 3.88
CA SER A 441 -2.74 -13.51 4.40
C SER A 441 -3.64 -14.10 3.33
N GLN A 442 -4.59 -14.92 3.75
CA GLN A 442 -5.54 -15.57 2.87
C GLN A 442 -6.97 -15.18 3.25
N LEU A 443 -7.75 -14.78 2.25
CA LEU A 443 -9.14 -14.35 2.43
C LEU A 443 -10.05 -15.11 1.47
N TYR A 444 -11.08 -15.75 2.03
CA TYR A 444 -12.14 -16.40 1.27
C TYR A 444 -13.45 -15.64 1.47
N ILE A 445 -14.08 -15.20 0.39
CA ILE A 445 -15.35 -14.47 0.46
C ILE A 445 -16.38 -15.17 -0.43
N TYR A 446 -17.48 -15.63 0.14
CA TYR A 446 -18.50 -16.39 -0.57
C TYR A 446 -19.89 -16.15 0.01
N PHE A 447 -20.94 -16.37 -0.79
CA PHE A 447 -22.30 -16.22 -0.29
C PHE A 447 -22.66 -17.31 0.73
N ASN A 448 -23.40 -16.93 1.78
CA ASN A 448 -23.93 -17.88 2.74
C ASN A 448 -25.05 -18.76 2.13
N GLY A 449 -25.74 -18.22 1.12
CA GLY A 449 -26.82 -18.89 0.40
C GLY A 449 -27.31 -18.03 -0.76
N MET A 450 -28.09 -18.62 -1.67
CA MET A 450 -28.65 -17.94 -2.85
C MET A 450 -29.97 -17.22 -2.53
N VAL A 451 -30.00 -16.47 -1.43
CA VAL A 451 -31.20 -15.74 -0.96
C VAL A 451 -30.84 -14.28 -0.72
N VAL A 452 -31.67 -13.39 -1.26
CA VAL A 452 -31.59 -11.94 -1.03
C VAL A 452 -32.77 -11.53 -0.15
N THR A 453 -32.50 -10.84 0.95
CA THR A 453 -33.56 -10.27 1.79
C THR A 453 -33.93 -8.90 1.25
N VAL A 454 -35.21 -8.63 0.97
CA VAL A 454 -35.68 -7.36 0.41
C VAL A 454 -36.46 -6.59 1.46
N TYR A 455 -36.02 -5.35 1.75
CA TYR A 455 -36.70 -4.37 2.58
C TYR A 455 -37.28 -3.29 1.67
N GLU A 456 -38.60 -3.19 1.63
CA GLU A 456 -39.30 -2.22 0.78
C GLU A 456 -40.05 -1.21 1.65
N GLU A 457 -39.76 0.07 1.47
CA GLU A 457 -40.59 1.15 2.03
C GLU A 457 -41.92 1.16 1.28
N ARG A 458 -43.02 1.11 2.04
CA ARG A 458 -44.38 1.23 1.52
C ARG A 458 -45.11 2.33 2.24
N TYR A 459 -45.96 3.04 1.53
CA TYR A 459 -46.90 3.96 2.16
C TYR A 459 -47.79 3.17 3.12
N ASN A 460 -47.75 3.54 4.40
CA ASN A 460 -48.61 2.93 5.41
C ASN A 460 -50.10 3.22 5.15
N TYR A 461 -50.38 4.31 4.44
CA TYR A 461 -51.73 4.72 4.06
C TYR A 461 -51.77 5.04 2.58
N ASP A 462 -52.41 4.17 1.80
CA ASP A 462 -52.56 4.34 0.36
C ASP A 462 -53.98 4.82 0.01
N TRP A 463 -54.19 5.18 -1.27
CA TRP A 463 -55.49 5.63 -1.74
C TRP A 463 -56.59 4.58 -1.57
N SER A 464 -56.24 3.30 -1.59
CA SER A 464 -57.21 2.21 -1.40
C SER A 464 -57.71 2.17 0.05
N LEU A 465 -56.81 2.28 1.03
CA LEU A 465 -57.15 2.34 2.44
C LEU A 465 -57.90 3.63 2.79
N PHE A 466 -57.51 4.77 2.20
CA PHE A 466 -58.26 6.03 2.31
C PHE A 466 -59.72 5.89 1.85
N LEU A 467 -59.93 5.32 0.65
CA LEU A 467 -61.27 5.12 0.11
C LEU A 467 -62.07 4.12 0.93
N SER A 468 -61.42 3.08 1.47
CA SER A 468 -62.04 2.09 2.35
C SER A 468 -62.52 2.73 3.66
N ASP A 469 -61.68 3.52 4.32
CA ASP A 469 -62.02 4.19 5.59
C ASP A 469 -63.08 5.27 5.40
N LEU A 470 -62.98 6.05 4.32
CA LEU A 470 -63.98 7.04 3.95
C LEU A 470 -65.32 6.37 3.65
N GLY A 471 -65.31 5.29 2.86
CA GLY A 471 -66.50 4.52 2.52
C GLY A 471 -67.13 3.85 3.74
N GLY A 472 -66.32 3.29 4.63
CA GLY A 472 -66.76 2.71 5.91
C GLY A 472 -67.38 3.74 6.83
N SER A 473 -66.75 4.92 6.97
CA SER A 473 -67.24 6.00 7.84
C SER A 473 -68.55 6.62 7.31
N ILE A 474 -68.63 6.88 6.00
CA ILE A 474 -69.86 7.36 5.35
C ILE A 474 -70.98 6.31 5.45
N GLY A 475 -70.65 5.04 5.20
CA GLY A 475 -71.59 3.92 5.28
C GLY A 475 -72.13 3.72 6.70
N PHE A 476 -71.29 3.86 7.72
CA PHE A 476 -71.67 3.75 9.13
C PHE A 476 -72.50 4.93 9.62
N LEU A 477 -72.07 6.17 9.33
CA LEU A 477 -72.73 7.38 9.85
C LEU A 477 -74.04 7.73 9.13
N LEU A 478 -74.11 7.47 7.82
CA LEU A 478 -75.28 7.85 7.02
C LEU A 478 -76.13 6.65 6.58
N GLY A 479 -75.67 5.41 6.76
CA GLY A 479 -76.35 4.21 6.23
C GLY A 479 -76.41 4.17 4.70
N LEU A 480 -75.67 5.04 4.02
CA LEU A 480 -75.69 5.20 2.57
C LEU A 480 -74.57 4.36 1.96
N SER A 481 -74.94 3.41 1.11
CA SER A 481 -73.97 2.76 0.23
C SER A 481 -73.60 3.70 -0.92
N VAL A 482 -72.50 3.40 -1.62
CA VAL A 482 -72.14 4.08 -2.88
C VAL A 482 -73.31 4.08 -3.88
N ILE A 483 -74.13 3.02 -3.90
CA ILE A 483 -75.31 2.92 -4.75
C ILE A 483 -76.39 3.92 -4.31
N SER A 484 -76.60 4.09 -3.00
CA SER A 484 -77.54 5.08 -2.46
C SER A 484 -77.12 6.50 -2.80
N LEU A 485 -75.80 6.79 -2.73
CA LEU A 485 -75.21 8.07 -3.09
C LEU A 485 -75.33 8.35 -4.60
N LEU A 486 -75.10 7.34 -5.45
CA LEU A 486 -75.34 7.44 -6.90
C LEU A 486 -76.82 7.65 -7.22
N THR A 487 -77.73 7.10 -6.43
CA THR A 487 -79.19 7.30 -6.61
C THR A 487 -79.60 8.72 -6.22
N ILE A 488 -79.05 9.26 -5.13
CA ILE A 488 -79.25 10.66 -4.71
C ILE A 488 -78.67 11.61 -5.75
N CYS A 489 -77.44 11.38 -6.21
CA CYS A 489 -76.82 12.18 -7.29
C CYS A 489 -77.62 12.06 -8.60
N GLY A 490 -78.14 10.87 -8.92
CA GLY A 490 -78.98 10.63 -10.08
C GLY A 490 -80.31 11.39 -9.99
N ASN A 491 -80.92 11.48 -8.81
CA ASN A 491 -82.14 12.26 -8.58
C ASN A 491 -81.88 13.77 -8.60
N ILE A 492 -80.77 14.24 -8.01
CA ILE A 492 -80.33 15.65 -8.11
C ILE A 492 -80.02 16.00 -9.57
N TRP A 493 -79.34 15.12 -10.31
CA TRP A 493 -79.08 15.30 -11.73
C TRP A 493 -80.39 15.40 -12.51
N ARG A 494 -81.36 14.52 -12.26
CA ARG A 494 -82.62 14.47 -13.01
C ARG A 494 -83.57 15.63 -12.67
N ASN A 495 -83.57 16.09 -11.43
CA ASN A 495 -84.55 17.05 -10.92
C ASN A 495 -84.02 18.49 -10.77
N VAL A 496 -82.69 18.68 -10.67
CA VAL A 496 -82.07 20.00 -10.47
C VAL A 496 -81.21 20.38 -11.67
N ILE A 497 -80.30 19.50 -12.09
CA ILE A 497 -79.30 19.84 -13.13
C ILE A 497 -79.88 19.70 -14.54
N LYS A 498 -80.51 18.57 -14.86
CA LYS A 498 -81.15 18.29 -16.16
C LYS A 498 -82.18 19.34 -16.59
N PRO A 499 -83.06 19.86 -15.71
CA PRO A 499 -83.97 20.95 -16.09
C PRO A 499 -83.28 22.33 -16.19
N SER A 500 -82.09 22.50 -15.62
CA SER A 500 -81.31 23.76 -15.69
C SER A 500 -80.43 23.85 -16.94
N ILE A 501 -80.12 22.72 -17.59
CA ILE A 501 -79.42 22.67 -18.88
C ILE A 501 -80.45 22.76 -20.01
N LYS A 502 -80.80 23.99 -20.43
CA LYS A 502 -81.47 24.19 -21.73
C LYS A 502 -80.52 23.82 -22.86
N PRO A 503 -80.97 23.15 -23.94
CA PRO A 503 -80.13 22.87 -25.08
C PRO A 503 -79.94 24.15 -25.89
N SER A 504 -78.74 24.71 -25.88
CA SER A 504 -78.30 25.60 -26.96
C SER A 504 -77.46 24.77 -27.93
N ILE A 505 -78.13 24.25 -28.96
CA ILE A 505 -77.45 23.73 -30.14
C ILE A 505 -76.81 24.92 -30.86
N LYS A 506 -75.48 24.99 -30.84
CA LYS A 506 -74.72 25.56 -31.96
C LYS A 506 -73.42 24.80 -32.15
N ASN A 507 -73.29 24.26 -33.36
CA ASN A 507 -72.16 23.52 -33.87
C ASN A 507 -70.83 24.27 -33.67
N GLY A 508 -69.82 23.50 -33.30
CA GLY A 508 -68.44 23.96 -33.24
C GLY A 508 -67.51 22.78 -32.97
N ILE A 509 -67.30 21.95 -33.99
CA ILE A 509 -66.19 20.99 -34.02
C ILE A 509 -64.89 21.77 -33.82
N ARG A 510 -64.16 21.48 -32.73
CA ARG A 510 -62.70 21.64 -32.69
C ARG A 510 -62.09 20.69 -31.67
N ASN A 511 -61.13 19.93 -32.18
CA ASN A 511 -60.41 18.83 -31.57
C ASN A 511 -59.77 19.20 -30.23
N ILE A 512 -59.98 18.36 -29.22
CA ILE A 512 -59.14 18.32 -28.01
C ILE A 512 -58.31 17.05 -28.09
N SER A 513 -57.01 17.26 -28.23
CA SER A 513 -55.95 16.27 -28.12
C SER A 513 -55.97 15.58 -26.76
N ASN A 514 -55.84 14.25 -26.78
CA ASN A 514 -55.59 13.44 -25.60
C ASN A 514 -54.38 13.98 -24.83
N THR A 515 -54.65 14.59 -23.68
CA THR A 515 -53.61 14.88 -22.70
C THR A 515 -53.64 13.73 -21.70
N THR A 516 -52.73 12.79 -21.89
CA THR A 516 -52.43 11.74 -20.92
C THR A 516 -52.04 12.42 -19.62
N ILE A 517 -52.84 12.26 -18.57
CA ILE A 517 -52.51 12.70 -17.22
C ILE A 517 -51.42 11.74 -16.72
N MET A 518 -50.16 12.14 -16.92
CA MET A 518 -49.03 11.63 -16.16
C MET A 518 -49.09 12.23 -14.74
N PRO A 519 -48.71 11.48 -13.69
CA PRO A 519 -48.65 12.01 -12.34
C PRO A 519 -47.69 13.22 -12.31
N LYS A 520 -48.11 14.28 -11.62
CA LYS A 520 -47.33 15.52 -11.42
C LYS A 520 -45.94 15.18 -10.87
N GLN A 521 -44.92 15.17 -11.74
CA GLN A 521 -43.55 15.38 -11.33
C GLN A 521 -43.40 16.87 -10.96
N THR A 522 -42.90 17.12 -9.76
CA THR A 522 -42.66 18.46 -9.23
C THR A 522 -41.59 19.16 -10.08
N THR A 523 -41.80 20.45 -10.39
CA THR A 523 -40.91 21.30 -11.20
C THR A 523 -39.44 21.31 -10.75
N LYS A 524 -39.18 20.98 -9.48
CA LYS A 524 -37.83 20.81 -8.91
C LYS A 524 -37.10 19.56 -9.42
N TYR A 525 -37.82 18.47 -9.68
CA TYR A 525 -37.26 17.22 -10.20
C TYR A 525 -36.79 17.37 -11.65
N GLU A 526 -37.54 18.12 -12.46
CA GLU A 526 -37.16 18.43 -13.84
C GLU A 526 -35.97 19.39 -13.91
N GLU A 527 -35.94 20.42 -13.04
CA GLU A 527 -34.79 21.34 -12.92
C GLU A 527 -33.52 20.60 -12.45
N PHE A 528 -33.67 19.60 -11.59
CA PHE A 528 -32.60 18.74 -11.12
C PHE A 528 -32.09 17.76 -12.20
N ILE A 529 -32.99 17.06 -12.92
CA ILE A 529 -32.64 16.20 -14.06
C ILE A 529 -31.90 17.03 -15.12
N LYS A 530 -32.34 18.27 -15.37
CA LYS A 530 -31.70 19.20 -16.30
C LYS A 530 -30.28 19.55 -15.85
N ASN A 531 -30.08 19.87 -14.57
CA ASN A 531 -28.74 20.13 -14.02
C ASN A 531 -27.82 18.89 -14.09
N CYS A 532 -28.33 17.68 -13.80
CA CYS A 532 -27.57 16.44 -13.94
C CYS A 532 -27.21 16.12 -15.41
N THR A 533 -28.11 16.37 -16.35
CA THR A 533 -27.86 16.13 -17.79
C THR A 533 -26.92 17.15 -18.40
N GLU A 534 -27.01 18.43 -18.02
CA GLU A 534 -26.05 19.47 -18.42
C GLU A 534 -24.66 19.22 -17.80
N TRP A 535 -24.59 18.69 -16.57
CA TRP A 535 -23.34 18.27 -15.93
C TRP A 535 -22.67 17.09 -16.63
N ASN A 536 -23.43 16.04 -16.97
CA ASN A 536 -22.95 14.88 -17.73
C ASN A 536 -22.44 15.24 -19.14
N PHE A 537 -22.98 16.29 -19.75
CA PHE A 537 -22.52 16.75 -21.06
C PHE A 537 -21.19 17.50 -20.98
N LYS A 538 -20.92 18.23 -19.88
CA LYS A 538 -19.66 18.96 -19.66
C LYS A 538 -18.49 18.07 -19.25
N ASN A 539 -18.75 16.96 -18.56
CA ASN A 539 -17.70 16.15 -17.91
C ASN A 539 -17.53 14.75 -18.53
N LYS A 540 -17.76 14.57 -19.83
CA LYS A 540 -17.49 13.28 -20.49
C LYS A 540 -16.01 12.88 -20.32
N PRO A 541 -15.69 11.72 -19.72
CA PRO A 541 -14.35 11.18 -19.80
C PRO A 541 -14.03 10.81 -21.25
N TYR A 542 -12.83 11.15 -21.69
CA TYR A 542 -12.29 10.77 -23.00
C TYR A 542 -12.17 9.23 -23.05
N ARG A 543 -13.09 8.55 -23.73
CA ARG A 543 -12.89 7.14 -24.12
C ARG A 543 -12.10 7.12 -25.43
N PRO A 544 -10.95 6.43 -25.52
CA PRO A 544 -10.36 6.12 -26.81
C PRO A 544 -11.33 5.23 -27.59
N SER A 545 -11.57 5.60 -28.84
CA SER A 545 -12.43 4.91 -29.79
C SER A 545 -11.86 3.53 -30.13
N ASN A 546 -12.42 2.46 -29.58
CA ASN A 546 -12.24 1.12 -30.12
C ASN A 546 -13.13 0.96 -31.35
N GLY A 547 -12.48 0.73 -32.49
CA GLY A 547 -13.11 0.46 -33.77
C GLY A 547 -13.96 -0.82 -33.72
N LEU A 548 -15.04 -0.78 -34.51
CA LEU A 548 -15.78 -1.96 -34.94
C LEU A 548 -14.83 -3.03 -35.46
N ILE A 549 -14.93 -4.25 -34.94
CA ILE A 549 -14.77 -5.48 -35.73
C ILE A 549 -15.84 -6.48 -35.26
N MET A 550 -16.44 -7.13 -36.27
CA MET A 550 -17.45 -8.21 -36.24
C MET A 550 -17.21 -9.29 -35.19
#